data_AF-A0A1E7FHR0-F1
#
_entry.id   AF-A0A1E7FHR0-F1
#
_cell.length_a   1.000
_cell.length_b   1.000
_cell.length_c   1.000
_cell.angle_alpha   90.00
_cell.angle_beta   90.00
_cell.angle_gamma   90.00
#
_symmetry.space_group_name_H-M   'P 1'
#
loop_
_entity.id
_entity.type
_entity.pdbx_description
1 polymer ?
#
loop_
_entity_poly.entity_id
_entity_poly.type
_entity_poly.pdbx_seq_one_letter_code
_entity_poly.pdbx_strand_id
1 'polypeptide(L)'
;MEANIEENEMDQHEEAAQLEQQQVAAAETKQRHLTISSVLERKEKFPLRNRKKIDVLIEEFLRELGNDIDDMLYENELDDADNYDGLDSDRDTEEEVETAIRFFPEVLTRSIKDDEGHLHYPIQGLAIARDEDGMWQCNVRTVSFIPIVARVAVEFGLFEEDERGGLLSIDDESCNVLHHLMACDPIKLENREQHHEAVDDKYLQVLIKLRQLDLLKKKDIQSYDLLHRLCHNDYIPEKRYKMLVEWDPNALTQNYRFGQLPLNEAIVGSIKGFQFVFEYGIRYFPKKKGISLLFRKMNFGRTAFQHACRNFGDQKVMKVVEDTLACYSGTPVNVPEALLSAAIDENVHLDCVYFLLRREPDLLLKLLPQLLPSSLSSPASVTGSPNDNDDDNKKNVEQQHQLQRLRPRLDELFRYQFKRMIDWLVKIIFAASIGFQVPVRSFGDTTVISRGFLLALALTRKLAVRLLTPIFFDVDNSNDNKNDNDNSSVSPATTSIPSKRFRGKHLRDCFVVGFSMMGEAEFALVVAVFGVSEGLVPPDIYASIVWAILLSTLISPLLLRATLFFFPYTHADNDDVNDDANDSKQS
;
A
#
# COMPACT_ATOMS: atom_id res chain seq x y z
N MET A 1 -1.55 -34.83 -70.12
CA MET A 1 -1.52 -33.36 -70.29
C MET A 1 -2.88 -32.80 -70.69
N GLU A 2 -3.82 -33.61 -71.19
CA GLU A 2 -5.20 -33.18 -71.53
C GLU A 2 -6.19 -33.21 -70.36
N ALA A 3 -5.90 -33.92 -69.25
CA ALA A 3 -6.80 -33.99 -68.09
C ALA A 3 -6.79 -32.74 -67.16
N ASN A 4 -5.80 -31.84 -67.30
CA ASN A 4 -5.68 -30.63 -66.47
C ASN A 4 -6.31 -29.38 -67.11
N ILE A 5 -6.89 -29.51 -68.30
CA ILE A 5 -7.52 -28.38 -69.00
C ILE A 5 -9.02 -28.34 -68.71
N GLU A 6 -9.67 -29.50 -68.55
CA GLU A 6 -11.11 -29.59 -68.25
C GLU A 6 -11.47 -29.19 -66.80
N GLU A 7 -10.63 -29.49 -65.80
CA GLU A 7 -10.86 -29.02 -64.42
C GLU A 7 -10.79 -27.48 -64.30
N ASN A 8 -9.92 -26.84 -65.06
CA ASN A 8 -9.68 -25.40 -65.00
C ASN A 8 -10.76 -24.57 -65.73
N GLU A 9 -11.46 -25.17 -66.71
CA GLU A 9 -12.61 -24.54 -67.40
C GLU A 9 -13.91 -24.70 -66.59
N MET A 10 -14.01 -25.76 -65.76
CA MET A 10 -15.17 -25.99 -64.90
C MET A 10 -15.20 -25.01 -63.71
N ASP A 11 -14.05 -24.76 -63.08
CA ASP A 11 -13.91 -23.77 -61.99
C ASP A 11 -14.20 -22.33 -62.47
N GLN A 12 -13.79 -21.96 -63.68
CA GLN A 12 -14.06 -20.63 -64.25
C GLN A 12 -15.54 -20.41 -64.60
N HIS A 13 -16.25 -21.47 -65.00
CA HIS A 13 -17.68 -21.39 -65.28
C HIS A 13 -18.52 -21.29 -64.00
N GLU A 14 -18.09 -21.93 -62.92
CA GLU A 14 -18.72 -21.84 -61.60
C GLU A 14 -18.48 -20.47 -60.94
N GLU A 15 -17.25 -19.93 -61.01
CA GLU A 15 -16.96 -18.57 -60.55
C GLU A 15 -17.74 -17.50 -61.33
N ALA A 16 -17.85 -17.63 -62.65
CA ALA A 16 -18.62 -16.69 -63.48
C ALA A 16 -20.13 -16.74 -63.17
N ALA A 17 -20.68 -17.92 -62.93
CA ALA A 17 -22.08 -18.08 -62.54
C ALA A 17 -22.36 -17.53 -61.14
N GLN A 18 -21.44 -17.69 -60.18
CA GLN A 18 -21.54 -17.09 -58.85
C GLN A 18 -21.45 -15.56 -58.90
N LEU A 19 -20.57 -15.00 -59.73
CA LEU A 19 -20.47 -13.56 -59.96
C LEU A 19 -21.75 -12.98 -60.58
N GLU A 20 -22.33 -13.67 -61.56
CA GLU A 20 -23.56 -13.25 -62.20
C GLU A 20 -24.76 -13.32 -61.23
N GLN A 21 -24.83 -14.36 -60.39
CA GLN A 21 -25.82 -14.45 -59.31
C GLN A 21 -25.65 -13.36 -58.25
N GLN A 22 -24.41 -13.05 -57.82
CA GLN A 22 -24.14 -11.94 -56.91
C GLN A 22 -24.54 -10.59 -57.51
N GLN A 23 -24.30 -10.37 -58.80
CA GLN A 23 -24.70 -9.13 -59.47
C GLN A 23 -26.23 -8.98 -59.58
N VAL A 24 -26.95 -10.07 -59.87
CA VAL A 24 -28.42 -10.06 -59.90
C VAL A 24 -29.00 -9.79 -58.51
N ALA A 25 -28.47 -10.45 -57.48
CA ALA A 25 -28.89 -10.22 -56.09
C ALA A 25 -28.62 -8.78 -55.64
N ALA A 26 -27.44 -8.22 -55.95
CA ALA A 26 -27.11 -6.83 -55.65
C ALA A 26 -28.03 -5.83 -56.36
N ALA A 27 -28.40 -6.10 -57.62
CA ALA A 27 -29.33 -5.27 -58.37
C ALA A 27 -30.75 -5.30 -57.76
N GLU A 28 -31.24 -6.47 -57.33
CA GLU A 28 -32.51 -6.58 -56.63
C GLU A 28 -32.52 -5.81 -55.31
N THR A 29 -31.46 -5.91 -54.51
CA THR A 29 -31.33 -5.19 -53.24
C THR A 29 -31.36 -3.67 -53.46
N LYS A 30 -30.62 -3.19 -54.47
CA LYS A 30 -30.63 -1.78 -54.87
C LYS A 30 -32.02 -1.31 -55.29
N GLN A 31 -32.78 -2.15 -56.00
CA GLN A 31 -34.16 -1.84 -56.38
C GLN A 31 -35.10 -1.77 -55.16
N ARG A 32 -34.93 -2.65 -54.18
CA ARG A 32 -35.67 -2.60 -52.92
C ARG A 32 -35.40 -1.30 -52.16
N HIS A 33 -34.14 -0.88 -52.04
CA HIS A 33 -33.76 0.38 -51.39
C HIS A 33 -34.40 1.60 -52.08
N LEU A 34 -34.34 1.68 -53.41
CA LEU A 34 -34.98 2.77 -54.17
C LEU A 34 -36.50 2.82 -53.94
N THR A 35 -37.12 1.64 -53.86
CA THR A 35 -38.56 1.53 -53.63
C THR A 35 -38.93 2.02 -52.24
N ILE A 36 -38.18 1.62 -51.21
CA ILE A 36 -38.37 2.07 -49.82
C ILE A 36 -38.20 3.60 -49.73
N SER A 37 -37.12 4.16 -50.27
CA SER A 37 -36.90 5.61 -50.28
C SER A 37 -38.05 6.37 -50.94
N SER A 38 -38.57 5.85 -52.05
CA SER A 38 -39.72 6.48 -52.73
C SER A 38 -41.03 6.40 -51.92
N VAL A 39 -41.25 5.30 -51.21
CA VAL A 39 -42.40 5.15 -50.30
C VAL A 39 -42.31 6.15 -49.15
N LEU A 40 -41.12 6.32 -48.56
CA LEU A 40 -40.87 7.25 -47.46
C LEU A 40 -41.02 8.71 -47.90
N GLU A 41 -40.44 9.11 -49.04
CA GLU A 41 -40.56 10.48 -49.59
C GLU A 41 -42.01 10.88 -49.87
N ARG A 42 -42.85 9.91 -50.28
CA ARG A 42 -44.24 10.15 -50.67
C ARG A 42 -45.25 9.82 -49.58
N LYS A 43 -44.78 9.52 -48.37
CA LYS A 43 -45.59 9.07 -47.22
C LYS A 43 -46.86 9.90 -47.00
N GLU A 44 -46.78 11.23 -47.08
CA GLU A 44 -47.93 12.13 -46.87
C GLU A 44 -49.06 11.96 -47.88
N LYS A 45 -48.75 11.47 -49.09
CA LYS A 45 -49.71 11.28 -50.18
C LYS A 45 -50.50 9.97 -50.04
N PHE A 46 -50.13 9.09 -49.10
CA PHE A 46 -50.83 7.83 -48.88
C PHE A 46 -52.11 8.03 -48.04
N PRO A 47 -53.12 7.15 -48.22
CA PRO A 47 -54.30 7.11 -47.35
C PRO A 47 -53.93 6.95 -45.87
N LEU A 48 -54.77 7.48 -44.97
CA LEU A 48 -54.47 7.50 -43.52
C LEU A 48 -54.15 6.11 -42.94
N ARG A 49 -54.86 5.06 -43.39
CA ARG A 49 -54.60 3.67 -42.98
C ARG A 49 -53.18 3.21 -43.32
N ASN A 50 -52.71 3.56 -44.52
CA ASN A 50 -51.37 3.20 -44.99
C ASN A 50 -50.31 4.02 -44.26
N ARG A 51 -50.53 5.32 -44.03
CA ARG A 51 -49.62 6.16 -43.23
C ARG A 51 -49.36 5.58 -41.85
N LYS A 52 -50.41 5.25 -41.10
CA LYS A 52 -50.29 4.60 -39.78
C LYS A 52 -49.52 3.28 -39.83
N LYS A 53 -49.72 2.48 -40.87
CA LYS A 53 -48.98 1.21 -41.02
C LYS A 53 -47.51 1.43 -41.36
N ILE A 54 -47.20 2.44 -42.18
CA ILE A 54 -45.83 2.85 -42.48
C ILE A 54 -45.15 3.36 -41.21
N ASP A 55 -45.84 4.16 -40.39
CA ASP A 55 -45.32 4.64 -39.10
C ASP A 55 -44.92 3.49 -38.18
N VAL A 56 -45.82 2.52 -37.98
CA VAL A 56 -45.54 1.33 -37.14
C VAL A 56 -44.36 0.53 -37.67
N LEU A 57 -44.26 0.32 -38.99
CA LEU A 57 -43.13 -0.42 -39.58
C LEU A 57 -41.81 0.33 -39.48
N ILE A 58 -41.82 1.67 -39.56
CA ILE A 58 -40.61 2.48 -39.35
C ILE A 58 -40.18 2.39 -37.89
N GLU A 59 -41.11 2.52 -36.95
CA GLU A 59 -40.81 2.38 -35.51
C GLU A 59 -40.26 0.99 -35.19
N GLU A 60 -40.85 -0.07 -35.75
CA GLU A 60 -40.38 -1.44 -35.61
C GLU A 60 -38.99 -1.63 -36.21
N PHE A 61 -38.75 -1.15 -37.43
CA PHE A 61 -37.43 -1.22 -38.07
C PHE A 61 -36.34 -0.49 -37.27
N LEU A 62 -36.61 0.73 -36.82
CA LEU A 62 -35.65 1.51 -36.03
C LEU A 62 -35.37 0.86 -34.67
N ARG A 63 -36.40 0.28 -34.04
CA ARG A 63 -36.24 -0.44 -32.76
C ARG A 63 -35.40 -1.70 -32.92
N GLU A 64 -35.70 -2.53 -33.92
CA GLU A 64 -34.96 -3.76 -34.17
C GLU A 64 -33.51 -3.45 -34.57
N LEU A 65 -33.28 -2.48 -35.47
CA LEU A 65 -31.92 -2.07 -35.85
C LEU A 65 -31.14 -1.47 -34.67
N GLY A 66 -31.79 -0.67 -33.83
CA GLY A 66 -31.15 -0.13 -32.64
C GLY A 66 -30.83 -1.20 -31.59
N ASN A 67 -31.61 -2.28 -31.50
CA ASN A 67 -31.31 -3.43 -30.64
C ASN A 67 -30.18 -4.28 -31.21
N ASP A 68 -30.17 -4.50 -32.52
CA ASP A 68 -29.10 -5.21 -33.21
C ASP A 68 -27.73 -4.53 -33.01
N ILE A 69 -27.68 -3.19 -33.09
CA ILE A 69 -26.46 -2.42 -32.79
C ILE A 69 -26.06 -2.54 -31.31
N ASP A 70 -27.02 -2.56 -30.39
CA ASP A 70 -26.79 -2.73 -28.96
C ASP A 70 -26.20 -4.12 -28.66
N ASP A 71 -26.81 -5.17 -29.21
CA ASP A 71 -26.35 -6.55 -29.11
C ASP A 71 -24.95 -6.71 -29.73
N MET A 72 -24.69 -6.11 -30.90
CA MET A 72 -23.37 -6.10 -31.55
C MET A 72 -22.26 -5.46 -30.69
N LEU A 73 -22.58 -4.48 -29.85
CA LEU A 73 -21.63 -3.85 -28.91
C LEU A 73 -21.40 -4.69 -27.65
N TYR A 74 -22.38 -5.51 -27.26
CA TYR A 74 -22.31 -6.41 -26.10
C TYR A 74 -21.81 -7.81 -26.43
N GLU A 75 -21.78 -8.18 -27.71
CA GLU A 75 -21.34 -9.49 -28.16
C GLU A 75 -19.87 -9.72 -27.78
N ASN A 76 -19.67 -10.66 -26.87
CA ASN A 76 -18.42 -10.90 -26.18
C ASN A 76 -18.15 -12.41 -26.00
N GLU A 77 -19.00 -13.26 -26.58
CA GLU A 77 -18.79 -14.71 -26.61
C GLU A 77 -17.89 -15.05 -27.81
N LEU A 78 -16.78 -15.74 -27.54
CA LEU A 78 -15.78 -16.09 -28.56
C LEU A 78 -15.90 -17.55 -29.02
N ASP A 79 -17.03 -18.20 -28.68
CA ASP A 79 -17.22 -19.65 -28.76
C ASP A 79 -17.22 -20.23 -30.20
N ASP A 80 -17.39 -19.40 -31.24
CA ASP A 80 -17.23 -19.83 -32.63
C ASP A 80 -16.72 -18.68 -33.53
N ALA A 81 -15.45 -18.76 -33.96
CA ALA A 81 -14.85 -17.76 -34.86
C ALA A 81 -15.58 -17.62 -36.20
N ASP A 82 -16.27 -18.67 -36.65
CA ASP A 82 -17.00 -18.71 -37.92
C ASP A 82 -18.42 -18.14 -37.83
N ASN A 83 -18.95 -17.88 -36.61
CA ASN A 83 -20.30 -17.36 -36.37
C ASN A 83 -20.33 -16.17 -35.38
N TYR A 84 -19.23 -15.42 -35.31
CA TYR A 84 -19.13 -14.24 -34.46
C TYR A 84 -19.77 -13.01 -35.13
N ASP A 85 -20.94 -12.63 -34.62
CA ASP A 85 -21.76 -11.53 -35.13
C ASP A 85 -21.44 -10.16 -34.47
N GLY A 86 -20.54 -10.14 -33.49
CA GLY A 86 -20.07 -8.91 -32.82
C GLY A 86 -19.09 -8.09 -33.65
N LEU A 87 -18.69 -6.91 -33.17
CA LEU A 87 -17.71 -6.04 -33.85
C LEU A 87 -16.34 -6.71 -34.02
N ASP A 88 -15.71 -6.49 -35.17
CA ASP A 88 -14.37 -7.00 -35.45
C ASP A 88 -13.52 -5.97 -36.21
N SER A 89 -12.36 -5.58 -35.64
CA SER A 89 -11.40 -4.67 -36.26
C SER A 89 -10.85 -5.14 -37.61
N ASP A 90 -10.90 -6.45 -37.90
CA ASP A 90 -10.42 -7.00 -39.17
C ASP A 90 -11.51 -6.93 -40.26
N ARG A 91 -12.78 -6.81 -39.88
CA ARG A 91 -13.94 -6.77 -40.78
C ARG A 91 -14.55 -5.38 -40.90
N ASP A 92 -14.74 -4.70 -39.77
CA ASP A 92 -15.53 -3.49 -39.62
C ASP A 92 -14.61 -2.27 -39.51
N THR A 93 -14.97 -1.18 -40.19
CA THR A 93 -14.19 0.07 -40.18
C THR A 93 -14.62 1.02 -39.08
N GLU A 94 -13.69 1.89 -38.67
CA GLU A 94 -13.95 2.95 -37.69
C GLU A 94 -15.12 3.86 -38.11
N GLU A 95 -15.26 4.14 -39.41
CA GLU A 95 -16.31 4.97 -39.99
C GLU A 95 -17.69 4.29 -40.00
N GLU A 96 -17.75 2.98 -40.23
CA GLU A 96 -18.99 2.21 -40.20
C GLU A 96 -19.57 2.18 -38.78
N VAL A 97 -18.72 1.89 -37.78
CA VAL A 97 -19.11 1.90 -36.37
C VAL A 97 -19.54 3.30 -35.93
N GLU A 98 -18.80 4.34 -36.30
CA GLU A 98 -19.19 5.72 -36.01
C GLU A 98 -20.54 6.07 -36.64
N THR A 99 -20.79 5.64 -37.88
CA THR A 99 -22.06 5.89 -38.56
C THR A 99 -23.22 5.22 -37.82
N ALA A 100 -23.08 3.95 -37.46
CA ALA A 100 -24.10 3.20 -36.71
C ALA A 100 -24.46 3.90 -35.38
N ILE A 101 -23.45 4.27 -34.60
CA ILE A 101 -23.62 4.94 -33.31
C ILE A 101 -24.25 6.34 -33.46
N ARG A 102 -23.87 7.10 -34.49
CA ARG A 102 -24.48 8.43 -34.74
C ARG A 102 -25.97 8.35 -35.08
N PHE A 103 -26.43 7.25 -35.68
CA PHE A 103 -27.85 7.03 -35.95
C PHE A 103 -28.65 6.64 -34.70
N PHE A 104 -28.02 5.95 -33.74
CA PHE A 104 -28.65 5.47 -32.51
C PHE A 104 -27.80 5.77 -31.27
N PRO A 105 -27.55 7.04 -30.92
CA PRO A 105 -26.62 7.38 -29.84
C PRO A 105 -27.08 6.85 -28.47
N GLU A 106 -28.40 6.73 -28.26
CA GLU A 106 -29.00 6.17 -27.05
C GLU A 106 -28.50 4.76 -26.68
N VAL A 107 -28.02 3.94 -27.64
CA VAL A 107 -27.50 2.59 -27.35
C VAL A 107 -26.32 2.63 -26.39
N LEU A 108 -25.49 3.68 -26.43
CA LEU A 108 -24.31 3.80 -25.57
C LEU A 108 -24.66 3.94 -24.08
N THR A 109 -25.88 4.38 -23.77
CA THR A 109 -26.35 4.57 -22.38
C THR A 109 -27.15 3.39 -21.85
N ARG A 110 -27.50 2.42 -22.71
CA ARG A 110 -28.16 1.20 -22.29
C ARG A 110 -27.15 0.41 -21.49
N SER A 111 -27.39 0.29 -20.19
CA SER A 111 -26.53 -0.46 -19.28
C SER A 111 -27.21 -1.77 -18.93
N ILE A 112 -26.44 -2.85 -18.97
CA ILE A 112 -26.86 -4.16 -18.49
C ILE A 112 -26.34 -4.32 -17.07
N LYS A 113 -27.15 -4.93 -16.20
CA LYS A 113 -26.68 -5.33 -14.88
C LYS A 113 -26.05 -6.71 -14.97
N ASP A 114 -24.81 -6.83 -14.53
CA ASP A 114 -24.18 -8.14 -14.40
C ASP A 114 -24.84 -8.96 -13.26
N ASP A 115 -24.41 -10.22 -13.12
CA ASP A 115 -24.89 -11.13 -12.07
C ASP A 115 -24.61 -10.58 -10.64
N GLU A 116 -23.68 -9.64 -10.52
CA GLU A 116 -23.27 -8.98 -9.27
C GLU A 116 -24.07 -7.68 -9.03
N GLY A 117 -24.87 -7.24 -10.00
CA GLY A 117 -25.73 -6.06 -9.94
C GLY A 117 -25.05 -4.76 -10.37
N HIS A 118 -23.81 -4.79 -10.87
CA HIS A 118 -23.09 -3.64 -11.38
C HIS A 118 -23.59 -3.22 -12.74
N LEU A 119 -23.61 -1.90 -12.99
CA LEU A 119 -23.97 -1.34 -14.28
C LEU A 119 -22.80 -1.47 -15.25
N HIS A 120 -23.02 -2.18 -16.35
CA HIS A 120 -22.05 -2.40 -17.41
C HIS A 120 -22.50 -1.70 -18.68
N TYR A 121 -21.78 -0.67 -19.09
CA TYR A 121 -21.99 0.06 -20.34
C TYR A 121 -21.40 -0.72 -21.54
N PRO A 122 -21.89 -0.48 -22.77
CA PRO A 122 -21.43 -1.19 -23.95
C PRO A 122 -19.92 -0.96 -24.18
N ILE A 123 -19.43 0.25 -23.91
CA ILE A 123 -18.00 0.59 -24.04
C ILE A 123 -17.08 -0.25 -23.14
N GLN A 124 -17.57 -0.75 -22.00
CA GLN A 124 -16.81 -1.68 -21.15
C GLN A 124 -16.73 -3.06 -21.80
N GLY A 125 -17.78 -3.51 -22.51
CA GLY A 125 -17.79 -4.76 -23.26
C GLY A 125 -16.76 -4.78 -24.39
N LEU A 126 -16.51 -3.63 -25.02
CA LEU A 126 -15.45 -3.53 -26.04
C LEU A 126 -14.02 -3.73 -25.50
N ALA A 127 -13.82 -3.71 -24.18
CA ALA A 127 -12.50 -3.88 -23.58
C ALA A 127 -12.23 -5.34 -23.14
N ILE A 128 -13.26 -6.13 -22.86
CA ILE A 128 -13.12 -7.48 -22.32
C ILE A 128 -14.16 -8.44 -22.90
N ALA A 129 -13.73 -9.67 -23.15
CA ALA A 129 -14.58 -10.76 -23.64
C ALA A 129 -14.57 -11.92 -22.65
N ARG A 130 -15.51 -12.86 -22.78
CA ARG A 130 -15.48 -14.12 -22.03
C ARG A 130 -14.91 -15.23 -22.93
N ASP A 131 -14.12 -16.13 -22.36
CA ASP A 131 -13.70 -17.36 -23.04
C ASP A 131 -14.74 -18.49 -22.85
N GLU A 132 -14.51 -19.63 -23.49
CA GLU A 132 -15.35 -20.85 -23.41
C GLU A 132 -15.55 -21.33 -21.96
N ASP A 133 -14.59 -21.03 -21.07
CA ASP A 133 -14.64 -21.38 -19.64
C ASP A 133 -15.35 -20.30 -18.80
N GLY A 134 -15.84 -19.23 -19.42
CA GLY A 134 -16.49 -18.09 -18.78
C GLY A 134 -15.51 -17.13 -18.08
N MET A 135 -14.21 -17.26 -18.31
CA MET A 135 -13.17 -16.40 -17.75
C MET A 135 -13.00 -15.13 -18.58
N TRP A 136 -12.73 -14.02 -17.90
CA TRP A 136 -12.49 -12.74 -18.57
C TRP A 136 -11.14 -12.72 -19.30
N GLN A 137 -11.17 -12.30 -20.56
CA GLN A 137 -10.00 -12.06 -21.41
C GLN A 137 -10.11 -10.69 -22.11
N CYS A 138 -9.01 -10.22 -22.67
CA CYS A 138 -8.88 -8.98 -23.43
C CYS A 138 -9.59 -9.14 -24.77
N ASN A 139 -10.50 -8.22 -25.11
CA ASN A 139 -11.17 -8.26 -26.41
C ASN A 139 -10.29 -7.61 -27.49
N VAL A 140 -9.48 -8.42 -28.17
CA VAL A 140 -8.50 -7.96 -29.18
C VAL A 140 -9.17 -7.50 -30.48
N ARG A 141 -10.42 -7.93 -30.73
CA ARG A 141 -11.20 -7.63 -31.94
C ARG A 141 -11.89 -6.27 -31.85
N THR A 142 -12.34 -5.86 -30.67
CA THR A 142 -13.17 -4.65 -30.52
C THR A 142 -12.46 -3.46 -29.87
N VAL A 143 -11.36 -3.68 -29.14
CA VAL A 143 -10.69 -2.64 -28.34
C VAL A 143 -10.34 -1.37 -29.14
N SER A 144 -10.04 -1.50 -30.44
CA SER A 144 -9.69 -0.38 -31.32
C SER A 144 -10.80 0.65 -31.49
N PHE A 145 -12.07 0.26 -31.28
CA PHE A 145 -13.22 1.15 -31.43
C PHE A 145 -13.47 2.04 -30.19
N ILE A 146 -12.94 1.68 -29.01
CA ILE A 146 -13.13 2.41 -27.75
C ILE A 146 -12.88 3.93 -27.87
N PRO A 147 -11.78 4.42 -28.50
CA PRO A 147 -11.54 5.86 -28.60
C PRO A 147 -12.61 6.60 -29.41
N ILE A 148 -13.19 5.95 -30.42
CA ILE A 148 -14.23 6.53 -31.26
C ILE A 148 -15.56 6.54 -30.53
N VAL A 149 -15.92 5.42 -29.90
CA VAL A 149 -17.14 5.32 -29.10
C VAL A 149 -17.14 6.37 -27.99
N ALA A 150 -16.03 6.50 -27.26
CA ALA A 150 -15.89 7.53 -26.22
C ALA A 150 -15.98 8.96 -26.78
N ARG A 151 -15.33 9.23 -27.92
CA ARG A 151 -15.41 10.55 -28.58
C ARG A 151 -16.84 10.90 -28.98
N VAL A 152 -17.52 9.97 -29.65
CA VAL A 152 -18.90 10.16 -30.11
C VAL A 152 -19.85 10.32 -28.91
N ALA A 153 -19.66 9.54 -27.85
CA ALA A 153 -20.43 9.67 -26.61
C ALA A 153 -20.29 11.07 -25.97
N VAL A 154 -19.07 11.63 -25.98
CA VAL A 154 -18.80 12.99 -25.50
C VAL A 154 -19.44 14.04 -26.41
N GLU A 155 -19.37 13.87 -27.74
CA GLU A 155 -19.99 14.80 -28.71
C GLU A 155 -21.51 14.92 -28.53
N PHE A 156 -22.19 13.80 -28.24
CA PHE A 156 -23.63 13.79 -28.00
C PHE A 156 -24.01 14.20 -26.57
N GLY A 157 -23.05 14.38 -25.66
CA GLY A 157 -23.32 14.75 -24.27
C GLY A 157 -24.17 13.73 -23.52
N LEU A 158 -23.97 12.43 -23.81
CA LEU A 158 -24.76 11.34 -23.25
C LEU A 158 -24.43 11.04 -21.78
N PHE A 159 -23.24 11.45 -21.34
CA PHE A 159 -22.67 11.21 -20.03
C PHE A 159 -22.25 12.53 -19.39
N GLU A 160 -22.07 12.52 -18.07
CA GLU A 160 -21.55 13.69 -17.36
C GLU A 160 -20.08 13.96 -17.75
N GLU A 161 -19.62 15.21 -17.58
CA GLU A 161 -18.27 15.62 -18.01
C GLU A 161 -17.13 14.83 -17.31
N ASP A 162 -17.40 14.33 -16.11
CA ASP A 162 -16.49 13.52 -15.31
C ASP A 162 -16.42 12.06 -15.76
N GLU A 163 -17.50 11.51 -16.34
CA GLU A 163 -17.58 10.14 -16.88
C GLU A 163 -16.86 9.98 -18.23
N ARG A 164 -16.61 11.09 -18.94
CA ARG A 164 -15.86 11.16 -20.22
C ARG A 164 -16.34 10.15 -21.27
N GLY A 165 -17.65 10.17 -21.53
CA GLY A 165 -18.26 9.29 -22.54
C GLY A 165 -18.33 7.84 -22.11
N GLY A 166 -18.53 7.57 -20.81
CA GLY A 166 -18.64 6.22 -20.25
C GLY A 166 -17.30 5.51 -20.02
N LEU A 167 -16.17 6.19 -20.23
CA LEU A 167 -14.84 5.63 -19.93
C LEU A 167 -14.62 5.44 -18.43
N LEU A 168 -15.24 6.30 -17.63
CA LEU A 168 -15.17 6.32 -16.18
C LEU A 168 -16.56 5.99 -15.61
N SER A 169 -16.61 5.07 -14.65
CA SER A 169 -17.86 4.70 -13.95
C SER A 169 -17.94 5.41 -12.61
N ILE A 170 -19.17 5.79 -12.22
CA ILE A 170 -19.48 6.47 -10.95
C ILE A 170 -19.39 5.50 -9.76
N ASP A 171 -19.58 4.20 -9.98
CA ASP A 171 -19.61 3.23 -8.89
C ASP A 171 -18.19 2.94 -8.38
N ASP A 172 -17.90 3.37 -7.15
CA ASP A 172 -16.61 3.22 -6.42
C ASP A 172 -16.12 1.76 -6.30
N GLU A 173 -17.00 0.80 -6.58
CA GLU A 173 -16.76 -0.66 -6.54
C GLU A 173 -16.60 -1.29 -7.93
N SER A 174 -17.01 -0.61 -9.02
CA SER A 174 -17.00 -1.18 -10.37
C SER A 174 -15.70 -0.87 -11.14
N CYS A 175 -15.34 -1.77 -12.07
CA CYS A 175 -14.18 -1.58 -12.93
C CYS A 175 -14.54 -0.64 -14.09
N ASN A 176 -13.94 0.55 -14.14
CA ASN A 176 -14.04 1.41 -15.32
C ASN A 176 -13.30 0.86 -16.56
N VAL A 177 -13.55 1.44 -17.73
CA VAL A 177 -12.90 1.02 -18.99
C VAL A 177 -11.38 1.15 -18.91
N LEU A 178 -10.85 2.18 -18.23
CA LEU A 178 -9.41 2.32 -18.06
C LEU A 178 -8.80 1.16 -17.28
N HIS A 179 -9.50 0.64 -16.28
CA HIS A 179 -9.09 -0.54 -15.54
C HIS A 179 -9.14 -1.80 -16.42
N HIS A 180 -10.15 -1.95 -17.28
CA HIS A 180 -10.22 -3.05 -18.25
C HIS A 180 -9.10 -2.97 -19.29
N LEU A 181 -8.73 -1.76 -19.73
CA LEU A 181 -7.57 -1.53 -20.59
C LEU A 181 -6.22 -1.86 -19.92
N MET A 182 -6.19 -2.04 -18.59
CA MET A 182 -5.02 -2.54 -17.85
C MET A 182 -5.04 -4.06 -17.63
N ALA A 183 -6.05 -4.77 -18.12
CA ALA A 183 -6.14 -6.22 -17.98
C ALA A 183 -5.06 -6.93 -18.83
N CYS A 184 -4.77 -8.17 -18.42
CA CYS A 184 -3.93 -9.12 -19.15
C CYS A 184 -4.70 -10.42 -19.34
N ASP A 185 -4.42 -11.11 -20.43
CA ASP A 185 -5.04 -12.40 -20.70
C ASP A 185 -4.56 -13.48 -19.73
N PRO A 186 -5.47 -14.28 -19.15
CA PRO A 186 -5.11 -15.42 -18.31
C PRO A 186 -4.59 -16.63 -19.11
N ILE A 187 -4.59 -16.55 -20.45
CA ILE A 187 -4.47 -17.70 -21.35
C ILE A 187 -3.17 -18.50 -21.16
N LYS A 188 -3.31 -19.84 -21.11
CA LYS A 188 -2.23 -20.84 -20.99
C LYS A 188 -1.83 -21.46 -22.35
N LEU A 189 -1.71 -20.65 -23.41
CA LEU A 189 -1.34 -21.14 -24.75
C LEU A 189 0.17 -21.40 -24.90
N GLU A 190 0.54 -22.26 -25.86
CA GLU A 190 1.92 -22.65 -26.18
C GLU A 190 2.80 -21.51 -26.76
N ASN A 191 2.24 -20.33 -27.03
CA ASN A 191 2.97 -19.12 -27.46
C ASN A 191 2.60 -17.88 -26.62
N ARG A 192 2.53 -18.06 -25.29
CA ARG A 192 2.12 -17.04 -24.31
C ARG A 192 2.78 -15.67 -24.53
N GLU A 193 4.09 -15.62 -24.78
CA GLU A 193 4.83 -14.34 -24.88
C GLU A 193 4.46 -13.52 -26.13
N GLN A 194 4.31 -14.17 -27.30
CA GLN A 194 3.97 -13.48 -28.55
C GLN A 194 2.53 -12.95 -28.55
N HIS A 195 1.60 -13.73 -28.00
CA HIS A 195 0.21 -13.31 -27.84
C HIS A 195 0.12 -12.09 -26.92
N HIS A 196 0.71 -12.15 -25.73
CA HIS A 196 0.69 -11.01 -24.81
C HIS A 196 1.35 -9.76 -25.37
N GLU A 197 2.42 -9.91 -26.16
CA GLU A 197 3.06 -8.77 -26.83
C GLU A 197 2.14 -8.12 -27.86
N ALA A 198 1.45 -8.92 -28.69
CA ALA A 198 0.50 -8.42 -29.68
C ALA A 198 -0.71 -7.71 -29.03
N VAL A 199 -1.23 -8.28 -27.93
CA VAL A 199 -2.29 -7.66 -27.13
C VAL A 199 -1.79 -6.34 -26.52
N ASP A 200 -0.58 -6.32 -25.94
CA ASP A 200 0.01 -5.11 -25.36
C ASP A 200 0.17 -4.00 -26.41
N ASP A 201 0.56 -4.34 -27.64
CA ASP A 201 0.66 -3.38 -28.74
C ASP A 201 -0.69 -2.77 -29.13
N LYS A 202 -1.75 -3.59 -29.29
CA LYS A 202 -3.08 -3.06 -29.63
C LYS A 202 -3.63 -2.17 -28.51
N TYR A 203 -3.54 -2.59 -27.26
CA TYR A 203 -4.05 -1.81 -26.13
C TYR A 203 -3.24 -0.53 -25.91
N LEU A 204 -1.92 -0.57 -26.14
CA LEU A 204 -1.07 0.62 -26.12
C LEU A 204 -1.52 1.65 -27.16
N GLN A 205 -1.83 1.22 -28.39
CA GLN A 205 -2.31 2.13 -29.43
C GLN A 205 -3.63 2.82 -29.02
N VAL A 206 -4.53 2.08 -28.36
CA VAL A 206 -5.78 2.63 -27.82
C VAL A 206 -5.50 3.69 -26.75
N LEU A 207 -4.59 3.43 -25.80
CA LEU A 207 -4.20 4.42 -24.78
C LEU A 207 -3.55 5.66 -25.40
N ILE A 208 -2.75 5.50 -26.46
CA ILE A 208 -2.17 6.63 -27.19
C ILE A 208 -3.27 7.46 -27.88
N LYS A 209 -4.24 6.81 -28.55
CA LYS A 209 -5.39 7.51 -29.16
C LYS A 209 -6.22 8.25 -28.10
N LEU A 210 -6.54 7.61 -26.97
CA LEU A 210 -7.26 8.23 -25.85
C LEU A 210 -6.52 9.44 -25.28
N ARG A 211 -5.19 9.38 -25.22
CA ARG A 211 -4.34 10.51 -24.81
C ARG A 211 -4.37 11.64 -25.84
N GLN A 212 -4.35 11.34 -27.14
CA GLN A 212 -4.44 12.35 -28.20
C GLN A 212 -5.78 13.07 -28.21
N LEU A 213 -6.86 12.37 -27.82
CA LEU A 213 -8.21 12.92 -27.69
C LEU A 213 -8.46 13.66 -26.35
N ASP A 214 -7.43 13.81 -25.49
CA ASP A 214 -7.52 14.39 -24.14
C ASP A 214 -8.53 13.68 -23.20
N LEU A 215 -8.92 12.44 -23.53
CA LEU A 215 -9.80 11.61 -22.71
C LEU A 215 -9.04 10.92 -21.57
N LEU A 216 -7.77 10.57 -21.79
CA LEU A 216 -6.87 10.04 -20.77
C LEU A 216 -5.95 11.15 -20.26
N LYS A 217 -6.01 11.41 -18.95
CA LYS A 217 -5.25 12.47 -18.27
C LYS A 217 -4.21 11.87 -17.33
N LYS A 218 -3.12 12.61 -17.11
CA LYS A 218 -2.04 12.21 -16.20
C LYS A 218 -2.55 11.89 -14.78
N LYS A 219 -3.54 12.66 -14.30
CA LYS A 219 -4.14 12.46 -12.98
C LYS A 219 -4.88 11.13 -12.85
N ASP A 220 -5.35 10.55 -13.95
CA ASP A 220 -6.12 9.30 -13.94
C ASP A 220 -5.25 8.11 -13.57
N ILE A 221 -3.96 8.15 -13.94
CA ILE A 221 -2.98 7.13 -13.60
C ILE A 221 -2.93 6.92 -12.08
N GLN A 222 -2.97 8.04 -11.34
CA GLN A 222 -2.98 8.04 -9.88
C GLN A 222 -4.39 7.84 -9.32
N SER A 223 -5.41 8.50 -9.89
CA SER A 223 -6.77 8.49 -9.32
C SER A 223 -7.43 7.12 -9.40
N TYR A 224 -7.07 6.33 -10.42
CA TYR A 224 -7.62 4.99 -10.68
C TYR A 224 -6.56 3.89 -10.54
N ASP A 225 -5.42 4.17 -9.88
CA ASP A 225 -4.39 3.18 -9.55
C ASP A 225 -4.01 2.24 -10.74
N LEU A 226 -3.91 2.79 -11.96
CA LEU A 226 -3.78 1.99 -13.19
C LEU A 226 -2.53 1.11 -13.20
N LEU A 227 -1.43 1.60 -12.59
CA LEU A 227 -0.19 0.83 -12.47
C LEU A 227 -0.35 -0.39 -11.56
N HIS A 228 -1.13 -0.30 -10.47
CA HIS A 228 -1.34 -1.43 -9.58
C HIS A 228 -2.10 -2.55 -10.29
N ARG A 229 -3.10 -2.20 -11.11
CA ARG A 229 -3.86 -3.19 -11.88
C ARG A 229 -3.00 -3.90 -12.93
N LEU A 230 -2.08 -3.20 -13.61
CA LEU A 230 -1.12 -3.84 -14.52
C LEU A 230 -0.18 -4.83 -13.80
N CYS A 231 0.19 -4.54 -12.56
CA CYS A 231 1.11 -5.36 -11.78
C CYS A 231 0.44 -6.56 -11.08
N HIS A 232 -0.89 -6.65 -11.07
CA HIS A 232 -1.62 -7.72 -10.39
C HIS A 232 -1.56 -9.06 -11.13
N ASN A 233 -1.31 -9.04 -12.44
CA ASN A 233 -1.33 -10.22 -13.29
C ASN A 233 0.03 -10.95 -13.32
N ASP A 234 0.01 -12.24 -13.67
CA ASP A 234 1.21 -13.07 -13.83
C ASP A 234 2.22 -12.51 -14.84
N TYR A 235 1.70 -11.89 -15.90
CA TYR A 235 2.46 -11.25 -16.98
C TYR A 235 2.27 -9.73 -16.90
N ILE A 236 3.38 -8.99 -16.87
CA ILE A 236 3.38 -7.53 -16.86
C ILE A 236 3.50 -7.03 -18.30
N PRO A 237 2.51 -6.28 -18.83
CA PRO A 237 2.58 -5.68 -20.15
C PRO A 237 3.61 -4.54 -20.17
N GLU A 238 4.81 -4.86 -20.65
CA GLU A 238 5.99 -3.98 -20.50
C GLU A 238 5.82 -2.65 -21.23
N LYS A 239 5.18 -2.63 -22.41
CA LYS A 239 5.05 -1.43 -23.23
C LYS A 239 4.02 -0.46 -22.64
N ARG A 240 2.84 -0.95 -22.23
CA ARG A 240 1.85 -0.16 -21.48
C ARG A 240 2.40 0.36 -20.16
N TYR A 241 3.07 -0.51 -19.40
CA TYR A 241 3.68 -0.12 -18.13
C TYR A 241 4.71 1.00 -18.32
N LYS A 242 5.61 0.84 -19.30
CA LYS A 242 6.62 1.85 -19.64
C LYS A 242 5.98 3.19 -20.00
N MET A 243 4.94 3.20 -20.84
CA MET A 243 4.24 4.43 -21.22
C MET A 243 3.69 5.17 -19.99
N LEU A 244 3.05 4.46 -19.06
CA LEU A 244 2.44 5.07 -17.88
C LEU A 244 3.50 5.60 -16.91
N VAL A 245 4.57 4.85 -16.66
CA VAL A 245 5.67 5.29 -15.78
C VAL A 245 6.44 6.47 -16.38
N GLU A 246 6.69 6.47 -17.69
CA GLU A 246 7.32 7.59 -18.38
C GLU A 246 6.45 8.86 -18.31
N TRP A 247 5.12 8.70 -18.30
CA TRP A 247 4.19 9.81 -18.21
C TRP A 247 4.02 10.34 -16.78
N ASP A 248 3.91 9.46 -15.78
CA ASP A 248 3.88 9.81 -14.37
C ASP A 248 4.72 8.90 -13.46
N PRO A 249 6.01 9.25 -13.26
CA PRO A 249 6.88 8.48 -12.37
C PRO A 249 6.40 8.46 -10.91
N ASN A 250 5.61 9.45 -10.46
CA ASN A 250 5.15 9.53 -9.08
C ASN A 250 4.18 8.39 -8.72
N ALA A 251 3.49 7.82 -9.70
CA ALA A 251 2.58 6.70 -9.50
C ALA A 251 3.29 5.44 -8.95
N LEU A 252 4.60 5.28 -9.19
CA LEU A 252 5.43 4.23 -8.57
C LEU A 252 5.53 4.32 -7.04
N THR A 253 5.30 5.50 -6.49
CA THR A 253 5.44 5.78 -5.04
C THR A 253 4.10 5.88 -4.32
N GLN A 254 3.00 5.73 -5.06
CA GLN A 254 1.65 5.83 -4.55
C GLN A 254 1.24 4.57 -3.79
N ASN A 255 0.53 4.78 -2.70
CA ASN A 255 -0.05 3.72 -1.88
C ASN A 255 -1.45 3.39 -2.43
N TYR A 256 -1.71 2.11 -2.69
CA TYR A 256 -3.07 1.60 -2.92
C TYR A 256 -3.91 1.64 -1.63
N ARG A 257 -5.22 1.34 -1.71
CA ARG A 257 -6.16 1.24 -0.57
C ARG A 257 -5.61 0.44 0.64
N PHE A 258 -4.63 -0.46 0.43
CA PHE A 258 -3.95 -1.24 1.49
C PHE A 258 -2.49 -0.85 1.78
N GLY A 259 -2.06 0.37 1.43
CA GLY A 259 -0.67 0.79 1.65
C GLY A 259 0.35 0.05 0.78
N GLN A 260 -0.10 -0.68 -0.23
CA GLN A 260 0.73 -1.47 -1.13
C GLN A 260 1.25 -0.61 -2.29
N LEU A 261 2.52 -0.82 -2.64
CA LEU A 261 3.16 -0.23 -3.81
C LEU A 261 2.95 -1.15 -5.03
N PRO A 262 3.03 -0.65 -6.28
CA PRO A 262 2.97 -1.49 -7.48
C PRO A 262 4.00 -2.63 -7.46
N LEU A 263 5.15 -2.39 -6.82
CA LEU A 263 6.19 -3.39 -6.58
C LEU A 263 5.70 -4.60 -5.77
N ASN A 264 4.75 -4.40 -4.85
CA ASN A 264 4.22 -5.47 -4.01
C ASN A 264 3.31 -6.41 -4.81
N GLU A 265 2.50 -5.86 -5.71
CA GLU A 265 1.63 -6.65 -6.61
C GLU A 265 2.49 -7.49 -7.57
N ALA A 266 3.56 -6.89 -8.12
CA ALA A 266 4.48 -7.59 -9.02
C ALA A 266 5.21 -8.79 -8.36
N ILE A 267 5.28 -8.85 -7.02
CA ILE A 267 5.87 -9.98 -6.29
C ILE A 267 4.94 -11.20 -6.29
N VAL A 268 3.62 -11.01 -6.46
CA VAL A 268 2.65 -12.11 -6.54
C VAL A 268 2.78 -12.84 -7.87
N GLY A 269 2.99 -12.11 -8.96
CA GLY A 269 3.07 -12.68 -10.32
C GLY A 269 4.38 -13.42 -10.61
N SER A 270 5.49 -12.70 -10.81
CA SER A 270 6.75 -13.34 -11.26
C SER A 270 8.02 -12.60 -10.83
N ILE A 271 9.13 -13.34 -10.71
CA ILE A 271 10.44 -12.74 -10.40
C ILE A 271 10.94 -11.79 -11.49
N LYS A 272 10.62 -12.08 -12.76
CA LYS A 272 10.92 -11.20 -13.90
C LYS A 272 10.12 -9.90 -13.79
N GLY A 273 8.83 -9.99 -13.47
CA GLY A 273 7.98 -8.82 -13.24
C GLY A 273 8.46 -7.98 -12.06
N PHE A 274 8.85 -8.61 -10.95
CA PHE A 274 9.49 -7.93 -9.82
C PHE A 274 10.77 -7.20 -10.23
N GLN A 275 11.66 -7.85 -10.98
CA GLN A 275 12.89 -7.23 -11.49
C GLN A 275 12.57 -6.01 -12.36
N PHE A 276 11.62 -6.14 -13.28
CA PHE A 276 11.21 -5.07 -14.19
C PHE A 276 10.65 -3.86 -13.44
N VAL A 277 9.69 -4.06 -12.52
CA VAL A 277 9.12 -2.97 -11.72
C VAL A 277 10.16 -2.31 -10.82
N PHE A 278 11.06 -3.12 -10.23
CA PHE A 278 12.15 -2.61 -9.39
C PHE A 278 13.16 -1.77 -10.20
N GLU A 279 13.51 -2.21 -11.40
CA GLU A 279 14.40 -1.47 -12.31
C GLU A 279 13.87 -0.07 -12.62
N TYR A 280 12.58 0.05 -12.95
CA TYR A 280 11.95 1.34 -13.17
C TYR A 280 11.89 2.19 -11.89
N GLY A 281 11.70 1.57 -10.72
CA GLY A 281 11.82 2.25 -9.42
C GLY A 281 13.20 2.88 -9.20
N ILE A 282 14.28 2.18 -9.56
CA ILE A 282 15.65 2.69 -9.47
C ILE A 282 15.95 3.75 -10.53
N ARG A 283 15.48 3.55 -11.77
CA ARG A 283 15.71 4.47 -12.89
C ARG A 283 15.15 5.86 -12.63
N TYR A 284 13.92 5.96 -12.11
CA TYR A 284 13.27 7.25 -11.84
C TYR A 284 13.53 7.79 -10.44
N PHE A 285 13.85 6.93 -9.46
CA PHE A 285 14.18 7.35 -8.09
C PHE A 285 15.54 6.84 -7.58
N PRO A 286 16.66 7.16 -8.25
CA PRO A 286 17.97 6.58 -7.96
C PRO A 286 18.59 7.00 -6.62
N LYS A 287 18.18 8.15 -6.07
CA LYS A 287 18.89 8.80 -4.94
C LYS A 287 18.30 8.52 -3.56
N LYS A 288 17.00 8.22 -3.44
CA LYS A 288 16.29 8.19 -2.15
C LYS A 288 15.21 7.12 -2.09
N LYS A 289 14.20 7.27 -2.95
CA LYS A 289 12.96 6.50 -2.86
C LYS A 289 13.12 5.08 -3.41
N GLY A 290 13.82 4.88 -4.53
CA GLY A 290 13.88 3.58 -5.21
C GLY A 290 14.34 2.41 -4.32
N ILE A 291 15.43 2.57 -3.57
CA ILE A 291 15.91 1.52 -2.65
C ILE A 291 14.99 1.41 -1.43
N SER A 292 14.48 2.53 -0.91
CA SER A 292 13.55 2.51 0.23
C SER A 292 12.22 1.82 -0.10
N LEU A 293 11.80 1.76 -1.37
CA LEU A 293 10.58 1.06 -1.80
C LEU A 293 10.64 -0.44 -1.49
N LEU A 294 11.82 -1.07 -1.58
CA LEU A 294 12.01 -2.49 -1.24
C LEU A 294 11.76 -2.79 0.25
N PHE A 295 12.11 -1.84 1.11
CA PHE A 295 12.13 -2.02 2.55
C PHE A 295 11.04 -1.24 3.27
N ARG A 296 10.10 -0.64 2.52
CA ARG A 296 8.94 0.02 3.10
C ARG A 296 8.03 -1.03 3.76
N LYS A 297 7.58 -0.74 4.97
CA LYS A 297 6.64 -1.57 5.73
C LYS A 297 5.26 -1.47 5.09
N MET A 298 4.67 -2.62 4.81
CA MET A 298 3.26 -2.73 4.41
C MET A 298 2.35 -2.74 5.64
N ASN A 299 1.04 -2.70 5.43
CA ASN A 299 0.03 -2.77 6.49
C ASN A 299 0.15 -4.03 7.39
N PHE A 300 0.79 -5.10 6.90
CA PHE A 300 1.05 -6.33 7.67
C PHE A 300 2.43 -6.34 8.40
N GLY A 301 3.14 -5.21 8.42
CA GLY A 301 4.46 -5.08 9.06
C GLY A 301 5.63 -5.75 8.32
N ARG A 302 5.37 -6.40 7.18
CA ARG A 302 6.40 -7.02 6.32
C ARG A 302 6.83 -6.08 5.20
N THR A 303 8.06 -6.26 4.70
CA THR A 303 8.59 -5.48 3.58
C THR A 303 8.40 -6.19 2.23
N ALA A 304 8.47 -5.44 1.13
CA ALA A 304 8.45 -5.99 -0.23
C ALA A 304 9.57 -7.02 -0.41
N PHE A 305 10.77 -6.71 0.09
CA PHE A 305 11.91 -7.62 0.10
C PHE A 305 11.61 -8.93 0.83
N GLN A 306 11.05 -8.87 2.04
CA GLN A 306 10.69 -10.07 2.80
C GLN A 306 9.60 -10.90 2.10
N HIS A 307 8.66 -10.25 1.44
CA HIS A 307 7.61 -10.93 0.66
C HIS A 307 8.21 -11.64 -0.57
N ALA A 308 9.08 -10.97 -1.31
CA ALA A 308 9.78 -11.53 -2.46
C ALA A 308 10.67 -12.72 -2.06
N CYS A 309 11.43 -12.57 -0.98
CA CYS A 309 12.25 -13.63 -0.39
C CYS A 309 11.45 -14.89 -0.07
N ARG A 310 10.23 -14.73 0.47
CA ARG A 310 9.34 -15.86 0.79
C ARG A 310 8.83 -16.59 -0.46
N ASN A 311 8.51 -15.85 -1.52
CA ASN A 311 7.92 -16.42 -2.74
C ASN A 311 8.98 -17.03 -3.67
N PHE A 312 10.11 -16.35 -3.89
CA PHE A 312 11.10 -16.74 -4.90
C PHE A 312 12.41 -17.29 -4.31
N GLY A 313 12.61 -17.15 -3.00
CA GLY A 313 13.82 -17.57 -2.29
C GLY A 313 14.89 -16.48 -2.19
N ASP A 314 15.53 -16.39 -1.02
CA ASP A 314 16.48 -15.33 -0.66
C ASP A 314 17.62 -15.14 -1.67
N GLN A 315 18.22 -16.24 -2.14
CA GLN A 315 19.37 -16.17 -3.04
C GLN A 315 19.03 -15.57 -4.40
N LYS A 316 17.86 -15.92 -4.96
CA LYS A 316 17.43 -15.44 -6.28
C LYS A 316 17.06 -13.96 -6.22
N VAL A 317 16.32 -13.56 -5.18
CA VAL A 317 15.91 -12.17 -4.98
C VAL A 317 17.11 -11.27 -4.73
N MET A 318 18.04 -11.70 -3.88
CA MET A 318 19.26 -10.94 -3.62
C MET A 318 20.08 -10.75 -4.90
N LYS A 319 20.24 -11.80 -5.71
CA LYS A 319 20.93 -11.73 -7.00
C LYS A 319 20.27 -10.71 -7.94
N VAL A 320 18.95 -10.76 -8.11
CA VAL A 320 18.20 -9.81 -8.95
C VAL A 320 18.38 -8.36 -8.48
N VAL A 321 18.31 -8.14 -7.17
CA VAL A 321 18.50 -6.81 -6.57
C VAL A 321 19.92 -6.31 -6.79
N GLU A 322 20.94 -7.14 -6.56
CA GLU A 322 22.35 -6.80 -6.78
C GLU A 322 22.66 -6.54 -8.26
N ASP A 323 22.20 -7.40 -9.17
CA ASP A 323 22.39 -7.26 -10.61
C ASP A 323 21.75 -5.95 -11.11
N THR A 324 20.52 -5.65 -10.68
CA THR A 324 19.83 -4.39 -11.02
C THR A 324 20.60 -3.18 -10.48
N LEU A 325 21.08 -3.23 -9.24
CA LEU A 325 21.82 -2.12 -8.65
C LEU A 325 23.23 -1.96 -9.26
N ALA A 326 23.84 -3.03 -9.77
CA ALA A 326 25.12 -3.01 -10.46
C ALA A 326 24.99 -2.33 -11.84
N CYS A 327 23.92 -2.63 -12.59
CA CYS A 327 23.62 -2.01 -13.89
C CYS A 327 23.45 -0.48 -13.79
N TYR A 328 22.96 0.03 -12.65
CA TYR A 328 22.70 1.46 -12.43
C TYR A 328 23.77 2.19 -11.59
N SER A 329 24.92 1.54 -11.35
CA SER A 329 26.06 2.09 -10.60
C SER A 329 26.71 3.33 -11.23
N GLY A 330 26.43 3.64 -12.51
CA GLY A 330 26.88 4.84 -13.20
C GLY A 330 26.13 6.13 -12.83
N THR A 331 24.93 6.02 -12.25
CA THR A 331 24.23 7.13 -11.60
C THR A 331 24.57 7.08 -10.10
N PRO A 332 25.15 8.13 -9.49
CA PRO A 332 25.56 8.07 -8.10
C PRO A 332 24.32 7.95 -7.21
N VAL A 333 24.02 6.72 -6.81
CA VAL A 333 23.15 6.43 -5.68
C VAL A 333 23.82 7.13 -4.50
N ASN A 334 23.21 8.18 -3.98
CA ASN A 334 23.74 8.89 -2.82
C ASN A 334 23.46 8.04 -1.58
N VAL A 335 24.21 6.94 -1.43
CA VAL A 335 24.07 5.96 -0.35
C VAL A 335 24.06 6.61 1.05
N PRO A 336 24.86 7.65 1.34
CA PRO A 336 24.77 8.39 2.60
C PRO A 336 23.39 9.05 2.84
N GLU A 337 22.81 9.65 1.81
CA GLU A 337 21.51 10.34 1.89
C GLU A 337 20.35 9.32 1.95
N ALA A 338 20.47 8.20 1.23
CA ALA A 338 19.53 7.08 1.33
C ALA A 338 19.57 6.43 2.73
N LEU A 339 20.74 6.32 3.34
CA LEU A 339 20.91 5.81 4.71
C LEU A 339 20.25 6.73 5.73
N LEU A 340 20.49 8.05 5.63
CA LEU A 340 19.86 9.05 6.49
C LEU A 340 18.35 9.06 6.32
N SER A 341 17.84 9.02 5.09
CA SER A 341 16.41 8.98 4.80
C SER A 341 15.75 7.71 5.35
N ALA A 342 16.39 6.55 5.18
CA ALA A 342 15.91 5.27 5.71
C ALA A 342 15.94 5.21 7.24
N ALA A 343 16.86 5.94 7.87
CA ALA A 343 16.95 6.04 9.33
C ALA A 343 15.93 7.03 9.94
N ILE A 344 15.44 7.99 9.16
CA ILE A 344 14.46 9.01 9.59
C ILE A 344 13.01 8.56 9.32
N ASP A 345 12.75 7.85 8.22
CA ASP A 345 11.40 7.45 7.81
C ASP A 345 10.90 6.24 8.61
N GLU A 346 9.88 6.44 9.45
CA GLU A 346 9.24 5.39 10.27
C GLU A 346 8.64 4.24 9.43
N ASN A 347 8.28 4.54 8.18
CA ASN A 347 7.71 3.58 7.25
C ASN A 347 8.78 2.67 6.62
N VAL A 348 10.06 2.97 6.74
CA VAL A 348 11.15 2.13 6.24
C VAL A 348 11.58 1.16 7.34
N HIS A 349 11.76 -0.12 6.98
CA HIS A 349 12.23 -1.14 7.89
C HIS A 349 13.75 -1.03 8.11
N LEU A 350 14.23 -1.36 9.32
CA LEU A 350 15.66 -1.29 9.68
C LEU A 350 16.55 -2.16 8.78
N ASP A 351 15.98 -3.20 8.17
CA ASP A 351 16.67 -4.03 7.16
C ASP A 351 17.22 -3.20 5.99
N CYS A 352 16.58 -2.07 5.65
CA CYS A 352 17.09 -1.13 4.65
C CYS A 352 18.45 -0.55 5.07
N VAL A 353 18.54 -0.11 6.33
CA VAL A 353 19.74 0.50 6.90
C VAL A 353 20.86 -0.55 6.95
N TYR A 354 20.54 -1.78 7.36
CA TYR A 354 21.49 -2.90 7.35
C TYR A 354 21.98 -3.23 5.93
N PHE A 355 21.07 -3.28 4.96
CA PHE A 355 21.40 -3.55 3.56
C PHE A 355 22.35 -2.49 2.98
N LEU A 356 22.08 -1.21 3.24
CA LEU A 356 22.93 -0.10 2.77
C LEU A 356 24.32 -0.13 3.44
N LEU A 357 24.38 -0.40 4.75
CA LEU A 357 25.64 -0.52 5.49
C LEU A 357 26.48 -1.72 5.05
N ARG A 358 25.85 -2.83 4.64
CA ARG A 358 26.57 -3.99 4.13
C ARG A 358 27.22 -3.74 2.76
N ARG A 359 26.59 -2.93 1.89
CA ARG A 359 27.11 -2.60 0.56
C ARG A 359 28.33 -1.69 0.62
N GLU A 360 28.34 -0.73 1.53
CA GLU A 360 29.50 0.11 1.79
C GLU A 360 29.77 0.19 3.30
N PRO A 361 30.55 -0.75 3.87
CA PRO A 361 30.89 -0.74 5.30
C PRO A 361 31.68 0.52 5.69
N ASP A 362 32.36 1.13 4.72
CA ASP A 362 33.12 2.37 4.90
C ASP A 362 32.23 3.62 4.96
N LEU A 363 30.91 3.53 4.72
CA LEU A 363 30.01 4.70 4.75
C LEU A 363 29.99 5.41 6.10
N LEU A 364 29.98 4.65 7.20
CA LEU A 364 30.01 5.23 8.54
C LEU A 364 31.34 5.97 8.77
N LEU A 365 32.45 5.41 8.26
CA LEU A 365 33.78 6.01 8.30
C LEU A 365 33.93 7.20 7.33
N LYS A 366 33.13 7.28 6.26
CA LYS A 366 33.09 8.40 5.31
C LYS A 366 32.13 9.53 5.74
N LEU A 367 31.12 9.22 6.55
CA LEU A 367 30.19 10.17 7.16
C LEU A 367 30.77 10.83 8.43
N LEU A 368 31.59 10.10 9.18
CA LEU A 368 32.30 10.61 10.36
C LEU A 368 33.16 11.88 10.11
N PRO A 369 33.92 11.99 9.00
CA PRO A 369 34.70 13.18 8.66
C PRO A 369 33.86 14.42 8.31
N GLN A 370 32.57 14.27 7.97
CA GLN A 370 31.69 15.41 7.73
C GLN A 370 31.18 16.06 9.03
N LEU A 371 31.39 15.40 10.17
CA LEU A 371 31.00 15.88 11.51
C LEU A 371 32.20 16.31 12.37
N LEU A 372 33.44 16.16 11.90
CA LEU A 372 34.65 16.51 12.65
C LEU A 372 35.58 17.43 11.83
N PRO A 373 36.07 18.54 12.41
CA PRO A 373 36.99 19.44 11.73
C PRO A 373 38.31 18.73 11.40
N SER A 374 38.74 18.98 10.16
CA SER A 374 39.85 18.36 9.45
C SER A 374 41.20 18.61 10.13
N SER A 375 41.84 17.55 10.64
CA SER A 375 43.31 17.42 10.66
C SER A 375 43.76 16.00 11.02
N LEU A 376 44.57 15.41 10.12
CA LEU A 376 45.62 14.36 10.29
C LEU A 376 45.52 13.19 9.28
N SER A 377 46.28 13.38 8.18
CA SER A 377 47.12 12.46 7.37
C SER A 377 47.39 11.05 7.94
N SER A 378 47.65 9.95 7.20
CA SER A 378 47.85 9.61 5.76
C SER A 378 47.88 8.05 5.66
N PRO A 379 47.76 7.43 4.47
CA PRO A 379 47.65 5.98 4.28
C PRO A 379 49.01 5.28 4.03
N ALA A 380 49.13 4.01 4.40
CA ALA A 380 50.23 3.14 4.01
C ALA A 380 49.72 1.99 3.12
N SER A 381 50.31 1.90 1.93
CA SER A 381 50.13 0.88 0.90
C SER A 381 50.86 -0.42 1.25
N VAL A 382 50.25 -1.59 0.97
CA VAL A 382 50.98 -2.84 0.72
C VAL A 382 50.36 -3.55 -0.48
N THR A 383 51.22 -3.75 -1.48
CA THR A 383 51.02 -4.54 -2.70
C THR A 383 51.21 -6.04 -2.46
N GLY A 384 50.38 -6.87 -3.10
CA GLY A 384 50.61 -8.31 -3.25
C GLY A 384 49.50 -8.94 -4.09
N SER A 385 49.86 -9.55 -5.21
CA SER A 385 49.01 -10.21 -6.22
C SER A 385 49.64 -11.60 -6.52
N PRO A 386 49.04 -12.51 -7.30
CA PRO A 386 47.77 -13.23 -7.13
C PRO A 386 47.95 -14.78 -7.21
N ASN A 387 46.83 -15.51 -7.07
CA ASN A 387 46.55 -16.93 -7.39
C ASN A 387 46.39 -17.89 -6.19
N ASP A 388 45.16 -18.36 -5.99
CA ASP A 388 44.75 -19.74 -6.30
C ASP A 388 43.22 -19.88 -6.13
N ASN A 389 42.54 -20.15 -7.23
CA ASN A 389 41.10 -20.44 -7.30
C ASN A 389 40.91 -21.94 -7.13
N ASP A 390 40.36 -22.39 -5.99
CA ASP A 390 39.62 -23.67 -5.91
C ASP A 390 38.86 -23.91 -4.59
N ASP A 391 38.62 -22.88 -3.75
CA ASP A 391 38.17 -23.08 -2.36
C ASP A 391 36.86 -22.36 -1.99
N ASP A 392 36.15 -21.79 -2.98
CA ASP A 392 35.03 -20.85 -2.75
C ASP A 392 33.71 -21.51 -2.34
N ASN A 393 33.54 -22.81 -2.63
CA ASN A 393 32.25 -23.46 -2.37
C ASN A 393 32.13 -23.99 -0.92
N LYS A 394 33.26 -24.18 -0.22
CA LYS A 394 33.26 -24.66 1.17
C LYS A 394 33.18 -23.51 2.19
N LYS A 395 33.78 -22.36 1.86
CA LYS A 395 33.77 -21.16 2.72
C LYS A 395 32.40 -20.49 2.81
N ASN A 396 31.59 -20.55 1.75
CA ASN A 396 30.25 -19.93 1.72
C ASN A 396 29.24 -20.61 2.67
N VAL A 397 29.29 -21.94 2.81
CA VAL A 397 28.40 -22.68 3.73
C VAL A 397 28.78 -22.43 5.18
N GLU A 398 30.08 -22.35 5.47
CA GLU A 398 30.60 -22.05 6.82
C GLU A 398 30.36 -20.58 7.22
N GLN A 399 30.49 -19.64 6.29
CA GLN A 399 30.16 -18.22 6.50
C GLN A 399 28.65 -18.00 6.73
N GLN A 400 27.78 -18.70 6.00
CA GLN A 400 26.32 -18.62 6.22
C GLN A 400 25.89 -19.18 7.58
N HIS A 401 26.50 -20.28 8.02
CA HIS A 401 26.21 -20.87 9.33
C HIS A 401 26.74 -20.01 10.49
N GLN A 402 27.83 -19.27 10.28
CA GLN A 402 28.33 -18.27 11.24
C GLN A 402 27.50 -16.98 11.24
N LEU A 403 27.02 -16.51 10.07
CA LEU A 403 26.14 -15.34 9.92
C LEU A 403 24.79 -15.51 10.63
N GLN A 404 24.17 -16.70 10.55
CA GLN A 404 22.94 -17.00 11.28
C GLN A 404 23.15 -17.04 12.80
N ARG A 405 24.36 -17.44 13.25
CA ARG A 405 24.71 -17.52 14.68
C ARG A 405 25.11 -16.16 15.28
N LEU A 406 25.54 -15.21 14.45
CA LEU A 406 25.94 -13.86 14.85
C LEU A 406 24.78 -12.85 14.92
N ARG A 407 23.68 -13.08 14.19
CA ARG A 407 22.51 -12.18 14.13
C ARG A 407 21.94 -11.82 15.52
N PRO A 408 21.60 -12.77 16.42
CA PRO A 408 21.05 -12.42 17.74
C PRO A 408 22.09 -11.76 18.67
N ARG A 409 23.37 -12.12 18.54
CA ARG A 409 24.46 -11.53 19.34
C ARG A 409 24.75 -10.09 18.96
N LEU A 410 24.61 -9.75 17.68
CA LEU A 410 24.79 -8.39 17.19
C LEU A 410 23.67 -7.45 17.67
N ASP A 411 22.43 -7.95 17.68
CA ASP A 411 21.27 -7.20 18.19
C ASP A 411 21.40 -6.91 19.69
N GLU A 412 21.90 -7.85 20.48
CA GLU A 412 22.21 -7.63 21.91
C GLU A 412 23.33 -6.63 22.10
N LEU A 413 24.43 -6.73 21.34
CA LEU A 413 25.56 -5.81 21.40
C LEU A 413 25.15 -4.39 21.00
N PHE A 414 24.33 -4.24 19.96
CA PHE A 414 23.83 -2.95 19.51
C PHE A 414 22.87 -2.35 20.53
N ARG A 415 21.91 -3.12 21.06
CA ARG A 415 21.02 -2.67 22.14
C ARG A 415 21.82 -2.24 23.36
N TYR A 416 22.86 -2.98 23.74
CA TYR A 416 23.71 -2.63 24.88
C TYR A 416 24.47 -1.32 24.66
N GLN A 417 25.07 -1.13 23.48
CA GLN A 417 25.83 0.09 23.17
C GLN A 417 24.92 1.31 22.98
N PHE A 418 23.82 1.17 22.24
CA PHE A 418 22.89 2.27 21.95
C PHE A 418 22.05 2.63 23.16
N LYS A 419 21.69 1.69 24.04
CA LYS A 419 20.96 2.01 25.27
C LYS A 419 21.70 3.04 26.11
N ARG A 420 23.01 2.88 26.28
CA ARG A 420 23.81 3.84 27.06
C ARG A 420 23.86 5.22 26.37
N MET A 421 23.96 5.24 25.04
CA MET A 421 24.01 6.48 24.27
C MET A 421 22.66 7.22 24.30
N ILE A 422 21.57 6.50 24.07
CA ILE A 422 20.19 7.00 24.11
C ILE A 422 19.87 7.50 25.51
N ASP A 423 20.21 6.75 26.57
CA ASP A 423 19.98 7.20 27.95
C ASP A 423 20.67 8.53 28.25
N TRP A 424 21.88 8.76 27.74
CA TRP A 424 22.59 10.03 27.91
C TRP A 424 22.03 11.14 27.03
N LEU A 425 21.73 10.84 25.77
CA LEU A 425 21.18 11.80 24.82
C LEU A 425 19.80 12.30 25.29
N VAL A 426 18.92 11.39 25.71
CA VAL A 426 17.60 11.71 26.26
C VAL A 426 17.75 12.57 27.51
N LYS A 427 18.67 12.26 28.42
CA LYS A 427 18.92 13.09 29.62
C LYS A 427 19.40 14.50 29.27
N ILE A 428 20.26 14.66 28.27
CA ILE A 428 20.78 15.97 27.86
C ILE A 428 19.69 16.79 27.17
N ILE A 429 18.97 16.20 26.22
CA ILE A 429 17.85 16.86 25.54
C ILE A 429 16.77 17.22 26.56
N PHE A 430 16.47 16.33 27.50
CA PHE A 430 15.53 16.58 28.59
C PHE A 430 15.98 17.74 29.50
N ALA A 431 17.23 17.74 29.94
CA ALA A 431 17.77 18.82 30.78
C ALA A 431 17.75 20.16 30.04
N ALA A 432 18.03 20.16 28.73
CA ALA A 432 17.92 21.34 27.89
C ALA A 432 16.46 21.81 27.76
N SER A 433 15.53 20.91 27.48
CA SER A 433 14.09 21.22 27.37
C SER A 433 13.54 21.83 28.66
N ILE A 434 13.88 21.29 29.83
CA ILE A 434 13.50 21.90 31.11
C ILE A 434 14.19 23.25 31.29
N GLY A 435 15.50 23.34 31.05
CA GLY A 435 16.28 24.56 31.26
C GLY A 435 15.80 25.75 30.45
N PHE A 436 15.37 25.54 29.19
CA PHE A 436 14.85 26.60 28.33
C PHE A 436 13.39 26.96 28.59
N GLN A 437 12.60 26.07 29.21
CA GLN A 437 11.18 26.30 29.45
C GLN A 437 10.86 27.05 30.75
N VAL A 438 11.86 27.21 31.64
CA VAL A 438 11.68 27.86 32.95
C VAL A 438 11.62 29.39 32.80
N PRO A 439 10.49 30.05 33.13
CA PRO A 439 10.36 31.50 33.02
C PRO A 439 11.02 32.21 34.20
N VAL A 440 12.36 32.24 34.22
CA VAL A 440 13.16 32.83 35.33
C VAL A 440 12.81 34.29 35.59
N ARG A 441 12.38 35.04 34.56
CA ARG A 441 12.01 36.46 34.67
C ARG A 441 10.70 36.69 35.44
N SER A 442 9.81 35.71 35.47
CA SER A 442 8.48 35.82 36.11
C SER A 442 8.46 35.34 37.56
N PHE A 443 9.56 34.74 38.04
CA PHE A 443 9.68 34.27 39.44
C PHE A 443 9.91 35.37 40.46
N GLY A 444 10.15 36.62 40.04
CA GLY A 444 10.27 37.76 40.95
C GLY A 444 8.93 38.26 41.50
N ASP A 445 7.80 37.82 40.93
CA ASP A 445 6.48 38.27 41.37
C ASP A 445 6.02 37.48 42.61
N THR A 446 5.76 38.22 43.69
CA THR A 446 5.22 37.70 44.96
C THR A 446 3.90 36.93 44.78
N THR A 447 3.09 37.29 43.79
CA THR A 447 1.81 36.63 43.51
C THR A 447 2.01 35.24 42.90
N VAL A 448 3.00 35.09 42.02
CA VAL A 448 3.39 33.83 41.38
C VAL A 448 3.98 32.86 42.40
N ILE A 449 4.84 33.36 43.30
CA ILE A 449 5.42 32.55 44.39
C ILE A 449 4.32 32.06 45.35
N SER A 450 3.39 32.94 45.75
CA SER A 450 2.31 32.58 46.67
C SER A 450 1.37 31.52 46.06
N ARG A 451 0.98 31.69 44.79
CA ARG A 451 0.17 30.71 44.05
C ARG A 451 0.93 29.41 43.83
N GLY A 452 2.21 29.48 43.50
CA GLY A 452 3.10 28.33 43.35
C GLY A 452 3.20 27.51 44.63
N PHE A 453 3.31 28.14 45.80
CA PHE A 453 3.35 27.44 47.09
C PHE A 453 2.02 26.75 47.42
N LEU A 454 0.90 27.40 47.11
CA LEU A 454 -0.44 26.83 47.28
C LEU A 454 -0.65 25.60 46.36
N LEU A 455 -0.19 25.69 45.11
CA LEU A 455 -0.22 24.57 44.16
C LEU A 455 0.72 23.43 44.59
N ALA A 456 1.91 23.75 45.09
CA ALA A 456 2.83 22.75 45.63
C ALA A 456 2.23 22.00 46.83
N LEU A 457 1.50 22.71 47.70
CA LEU A 457 0.77 22.10 48.81
C LEU A 457 -0.36 21.18 48.30
N ALA A 458 -1.05 21.55 47.23
CA ALA A 458 -2.02 20.67 46.58
C ALA A 458 -1.37 19.38 46.03
N LEU A 459 -0.15 19.45 45.50
CA LEU A 459 0.59 18.26 45.04
C LEU A 459 0.95 17.31 46.19
N THR A 460 1.17 17.82 47.41
CA THR A 460 1.37 16.98 48.61
C THR A 460 0.14 16.15 49.00
N ARG A 461 -1.06 16.46 48.48
CA ARG A 461 -2.29 15.68 48.73
C ARG A 461 -2.16 14.22 48.28
N LYS A 462 -1.31 13.91 47.30
CA LYS A 462 -1.05 12.52 46.87
C LYS A 462 -0.49 11.65 48.00
N LEU A 463 0.20 12.25 48.97
CA LEU A 463 0.62 11.58 50.20
C LEU A 463 -0.58 11.15 51.05
N ALA A 464 -1.60 12.01 51.18
CA ALA A 464 -2.79 11.75 51.99
C ALA A 464 -3.68 10.66 51.38
N VAL A 465 -3.81 10.61 50.05
CA VAL A 465 -4.56 9.57 49.34
C VAL A 465 -3.95 8.19 49.60
N ARG A 466 -2.62 8.09 49.69
CA ARG A 466 -1.93 6.80 49.84
C ARG A 466 -1.78 6.32 51.27
N LEU A 467 -1.89 7.22 52.24
CA LEU A 467 -2.08 6.86 53.65
C LEU A 467 -3.43 6.11 53.86
N LEU A 468 -4.41 6.33 52.98
CA LEU A 468 -5.76 5.75 53.03
C LEU A 468 -5.92 4.43 52.26
N THR A 469 -5.11 4.18 51.23
CA THR A 469 -5.22 2.95 50.39
C THR A 469 -5.00 1.59 51.06
N PRO A 470 -4.21 1.41 52.14
CA PRO A 470 -4.00 0.06 52.68
C PRO A 470 -5.23 -0.53 53.37
N ILE A 471 -6.32 0.23 53.50
CA ILE A 471 -7.59 -0.26 54.01
C ILE A 471 -8.25 -1.26 53.03
N PHE A 472 -7.96 -1.17 51.72
CA PHE A 472 -8.67 -1.95 50.70
C PHE A 472 -7.95 -3.22 50.22
N PHE A 473 -6.62 -3.30 50.34
CA PHE A 473 -5.86 -4.43 49.79
C PHE A 473 -5.73 -5.65 50.71
N ASP A 474 -6.06 -5.52 52.00
CA ASP A 474 -5.94 -6.62 52.98
C ASP A 474 -7.18 -7.54 53.01
N VAL A 475 -8.12 -7.38 52.06
CA VAL A 475 -9.36 -8.18 51.97
C VAL A 475 -9.25 -9.37 51.01
N ASP A 476 -8.29 -9.40 50.08
CA ASP A 476 -8.30 -10.40 49.00
C ASP A 476 -7.27 -11.54 49.09
N ASN A 477 -6.46 -11.63 50.16
CA ASN A 477 -5.54 -12.75 50.34
C ASN A 477 -5.96 -13.67 51.50
N SER A 478 -7.10 -14.35 51.32
CA SER A 478 -7.40 -15.59 52.03
C SER A 478 -8.32 -16.46 51.18
N ASN A 479 -7.84 -16.91 50.03
CA ASN A 479 -8.40 -18.06 49.32
C ASN A 479 -7.30 -18.72 48.48
N ASP A 480 -6.39 -19.42 49.16
CA ASP A 480 -5.68 -20.56 48.57
C ASP A 480 -5.59 -21.67 49.62
N ASN A 481 -5.94 -22.87 49.19
CA ASN A 481 -6.06 -24.15 49.94
C ASN A 481 -7.36 -24.44 50.68
N LYS A 482 -8.35 -25.01 49.95
CA LYS A 482 -8.99 -26.27 50.36
C LYS A 482 -9.86 -26.87 49.24
N ASN A 483 -9.33 -27.90 48.57
CA ASN A 483 -10.17 -29.00 48.11
C ASN A 483 -10.18 -30.02 49.24
N ASP A 484 -11.33 -30.23 49.87
CA ASP A 484 -11.87 -31.55 50.15
C ASP A 484 -13.26 -31.43 50.78
N ASN A 485 -14.10 -32.38 50.37
CA ASN A 485 -15.52 -32.56 50.66
C ASN A 485 -15.88 -32.39 52.13
N ASP A 486 -17.00 -31.69 52.41
CA ASP A 486 -18.14 -32.31 53.09
C ASP A 486 -19.34 -31.36 53.23
N ASN A 487 -20.52 -31.98 53.22
CA ASN A 487 -21.84 -31.38 53.37
C ASN A 487 -22.02 -30.66 54.72
N SER A 488 -22.67 -29.50 54.72
CA SER A 488 -23.95 -29.24 55.43
C SER A 488 -24.16 -27.79 55.87
N SER A 489 -25.41 -27.36 55.65
CA SER A 489 -26.21 -26.40 56.43
C SER A 489 -25.93 -24.89 56.38
N VAL A 490 -27.04 -24.20 56.18
CA VAL A 490 -27.31 -22.76 56.16
C VAL A 490 -27.22 -22.15 57.56
N SER A 491 -26.58 -20.97 57.71
CA SER A 491 -27.15 -19.76 58.36
C SER A 491 -26.14 -18.60 58.53
N PRO A 492 -26.62 -17.34 58.66
CA PRO A 492 -25.85 -16.13 58.36
C PRO A 492 -25.24 -15.49 59.62
N ALA A 493 -24.05 -14.88 59.51
CA ALA A 493 -23.52 -14.03 60.58
C ALA A 493 -22.54 -12.94 60.07
N THR A 494 -23.07 -11.72 60.05
CA THR A 494 -22.51 -10.52 60.71
C THR A 494 -21.12 -10.03 60.32
N THR A 495 -21.11 -8.94 59.55
CA THR A 495 -19.98 -8.04 59.28
C THR A 495 -19.46 -7.41 60.58
N SER A 496 -18.27 -7.80 61.02
CA SER A 496 -17.48 -7.06 62.00
C SER A 496 -16.18 -6.57 61.34
N ILE A 497 -16.05 -5.25 61.19
CA ILE A 497 -14.84 -4.58 60.72
C ILE A 497 -13.75 -4.76 61.79
N PRO A 498 -12.61 -5.43 61.52
CA PRO A 498 -11.52 -5.49 62.49
C PRO A 498 -10.66 -4.23 62.33
N SER A 499 -10.79 -3.30 63.27
CA SER A 499 -9.89 -2.17 63.45
C SER A 499 -8.49 -2.67 63.87
N LYS A 500 -7.62 -3.02 62.92
CA LYS A 500 -6.22 -3.32 63.19
C LYS A 500 -5.37 -2.04 63.18
N ARG A 501 -4.83 -1.76 64.36
CA ARG A 501 -3.98 -0.63 64.76
C ARG A 501 -2.71 -0.58 63.89
N PHE A 502 -2.50 0.52 63.15
CA PHE A 502 -1.32 0.79 62.33
C PHE A 502 -0.01 0.54 63.11
N ARG A 503 0.80 -0.44 62.69
CA ARG A 503 2.13 -0.73 63.26
C ARG A 503 3.20 0.01 62.46
N GLY A 504 4.20 0.59 63.15
CA GLY A 504 5.15 1.57 62.59
C GLY A 504 5.92 1.18 61.30
N LYS A 505 6.09 -0.12 61.01
CA LYS A 505 6.70 -0.58 59.74
C LYS A 505 5.85 -0.22 58.51
N HIS A 506 4.53 -0.29 58.63
CA HIS A 506 3.60 0.04 57.56
C HIS A 506 3.57 1.56 57.27
N LEU A 507 3.67 2.40 58.30
CA LEU A 507 3.74 3.86 58.12
C LEU A 507 5.00 4.27 57.37
N ARG A 508 6.15 3.64 57.65
CA ARG A 508 7.40 3.85 56.91
C ARG A 508 7.22 3.56 55.42
N ASP A 509 6.67 2.40 55.09
CA ASP A 509 6.53 2.00 53.69
C ASP A 509 5.53 2.92 52.95
N CYS A 510 4.47 3.37 53.62
CA CYS A 510 3.58 4.42 53.10
C CYS A 510 4.30 5.75 52.84
N PHE A 511 5.18 6.20 53.74
CA PHE A 511 5.94 7.44 53.55
C PHE A 511 6.98 7.31 52.44
N VAL A 512 7.70 6.18 52.35
CA VAL A 512 8.68 5.93 51.28
C VAL A 512 8.03 5.94 49.90
N VAL A 513 6.89 5.26 49.75
CA VAL A 513 6.12 5.26 48.50
C VAL A 513 5.47 6.63 48.22
N GLY A 514 4.98 7.31 49.26
CA GLY A 514 4.39 8.64 49.14
C GLY A 514 5.39 9.69 48.65
N PHE A 515 6.61 9.70 49.21
CA PHE A 515 7.65 10.64 48.81
C PHE A 515 8.29 10.28 47.46
N SER A 516 8.38 9.00 47.09
CA SER A 516 8.87 8.60 45.76
C SER A 516 7.91 9.00 44.63
N MET A 517 6.61 9.04 44.90
CA MET A 517 5.57 9.43 43.91
C MET A 517 5.27 10.93 43.88
N MET A 518 5.86 11.72 44.77
CA MET A 518 5.71 13.17 44.79
C MET A 518 6.53 13.87 43.69
N GLY A 519 7.51 13.17 43.11
CA GLY A 519 8.29 13.65 41.98
C GLY A 519 7.48 13.58 40.68
N GLU A 520 6.88 14.70 40.29
CA GLU A 520 6.26 14.88 38.97
C GLU A 520 7.15 15.81 38.15
N ALA A 521 7.41 15.49 36.90
CA ALA A 521 8.22 16.37 36.05
C ALA A 521 7.68 16.43 34.63
N GLU A 522 7.89 15.39 33.83
CA GLU A 522 7.78 15.48 32.38
C GLU A 522 6.34 15.69 31.88
N PHE A 523 5.40 14.86 32.31
CA PHE A 523 4.03 14.90 31.79
C PHE A 523 3.30 16.17 32.23
N ALA A 524 3.53 16.63 33.47
CA ALA A 524 2.92 17.84 34.00
C ALA A 524 3.41 19.10 33.27
N LEU A 525 4.70 19.17 32.93
CA LEU A 525 5.27 20.25 32.14
C LEU A 525 4.70 20.27 30.71
N VAL A 526 4.59 19.11 30.05
CA VAL A 526 4.01 19.01 28.70
C VAL A 526 2.56 19.49 28.68
N VAL A 527 1.74 19.07 29.65
CA VAL A 527 0.34 19.51 29.75
C VAL A 527 0.26 21.01 30.02
N ALA A 528 1.13 21.57 30.86
CA ALA A 528 1.18 23.00 31.12
C ALA A 528 1.56 23.81 29.87
N VAL A 529 2.51 23.33 29.07
CA VAL A 529 2.93 23.97 27.82
C VAL A 529 1.83 23.90 26.77
N PHE A 530 1.18 22.74 26.62
CA PHE A 530 0.04 22.58 25.72
C PHE A 530 -1.11 23.51 26.11
N GLY A 531 -1.36 23.67 27.42
CA GLY A 531 -2.36 24.60 27.93
C GLY A 531 -2.03 26.06 27.58
N VAL A 532 -0.76 26.44 27.52
CA VAL A 532 -0.35 27.79 27.09
C VAL A 532 -0.43 27.95 25.57
N SER A 533 -0.04 26.94 24.79
CA SER A 533 -0.09 27.02 23.32
C SER A 533 -1.51 27.12 22.79
N GLU A 534 -2.46 26.44 23.43
CA GLU A 534 -3.90 26.51 23.11
C GLU A 534 -4.61 27.73 23.76
N GLY A 535 -3.87 28.58 24.48
CA GLY A 535 -4.43 29.77 25.14
C GLY A 535 -5.35 29.48 26.32
N LEU A 536 -5.37 28.25 26.83
CA LEU A 536 -6.18 27.82 27.98
C LEU A 536 -5.61 28.32 29.31
N VAL A 537 -4.29 28.52 29.39
CA VAL A 537 -3.58 28.89 30.62
C VAL A 537 -2.84 30.22 30.44
N PRO A 538 -3.15 31.25 31.25
CA PRO A 538 -2.40 32.49 31.27
C PRO A 538 -0.91 32.31 31.65
N PRO A 539 0.01 33.13 31.11
CA PRO A 539 1.45 33.04 31.39
C PRO A 539 1.82 33.09 32.88
N ASP A 540 1.05 33.84 33.69
CA ASP A 540 1.30 33.97 35.14
C ASP A 540 0.95 32.69 35.92
N ILE A 541 -0.08 31.97 35.46
CA ILE A 541 -0.48 30.68 36.01
C ILE A 541 0.51 29.61 35.57
N TYR A 542 0.96 29.65 34.32
CA TYR A 542 2.03 28.79 33.83
C TYR A 542 3.31 28.91 34.67
N ALA A 543 3.77 30.13 34.96
CA ALA A 543 4.93 30.36 35.83
C ALA A 543 4.72 29.79 37.24
N SER A 544 3.50 29.91 37.80
CA SER A 544 3.15 29.36 39.11
C SER A 544 3.16 27.83 39.12
N ILE A 545 2.70 27.18 38.04
CA ILE A 545 2.71 25.72 37.86
C ILE A 545 4.14 25.19 37.74
N VAL A 546 4.96 25.82 36.90
CA VAL A 546 6.38 25.44 36.73
C VAL A 546 7.13 25.57 38.06
N TRP A 547 6.87 26.64 38.82
CA TRP A 547 7.45 26.83 40.14
C TRP A 547 7.05 25.72 41.13
N ALA A 548 5.77 25.32 41.14
CA ALA A 548 5.29 24.24 42.00
C ALA A 548 5.91 22.87 41.66
N ILE A 549 6.09 22.58 40.37
CA ILE A 549 6.75 21.35 39.88
C ILE A 549 8.24 21.33 40.25
N LEU A 550 8.94 22.46 40.09
CA LEU A 550 10.34 22.56 40.51
C LEU A 550 10.50 22.39 42.03
N LEU A 551 9.57 22.93 42.81
CA LEU A 551 9.59 22.78 44.26
C LEU A 551 9.30 21.32 44.68
N SER A 552 8.31 20.65 44.08
CA SER A 552 8.00 19.24 44.41
C SER A 552 9.14 18.28 44.05
N THR A 553 9.78 18.50 42.90
CA THR A 553 10.94 17.71 42.45
C THR A 553 12.18 17.90 43.32
N LEU A 554 12.36 19.08 43.94
CA LEU A 554 13.42 19.32 44.92
C LEU A 554 13.11 18.72 46.30
N ILE A 555 11.86 18.86 46.77
CA ILE A 555 11.45 18.42 48.10
C ILE A 555 11.35 16.89 48.17
N SER A 556 10.91 16.21 47.11
CA SER A 556 10.75 14.75 47.05
C SER A 556 12.01 13.96 47.48
N PRO A 557 13.19 14.15 46.87
CA PRO A 557 14.40 13.41 47.25
C PRO A 557 14.89 13.78 48.65
N LEU A 558 14.69 15.02 49.11
CA LEU A 558 15.06 15.45 50.46
C LEU A 558 14.19 14.77 51.53
N LEU A 559 12.88 14.71 51.33
CA LEU A 559 11.95 14.02 52.23
C LEU A 559 12.13 12.50 52.20
N LEU A 560 12.41 11.92 51.03
CA LEU A 560 12.73 10.50 50.92
C LEU A 560 14.01 10.17 51.70
N ARG A 561 15.06 10.97 51.56
CA ARG A 561 16.32 10.80 52.30
C ARG A 561 16.11 10.97 53.81
N ALA A 562 15.34 11.97 54.23
CA ALA A 562 15.01 12.16 55.65
C ALA A 562 14.24 10.96 56.21
N THR A 563 13.27 10.43 55.46
CA THR A 563 12.46 9.27 55.88
C THR A 563 13.31 8.01 56.03
N LEU A 564 14.22 7.77 55.08
CA LEU A 564 15.16 6.64 55.16
C LEU A 564 16.16 6.77 56.31
N PHE A 565 16.54 8.01 56.67
CA PHE A 565 17.40 8.27 57.84
C PHE A 565 16.67 8.08 59.17
N PHE A 566 15.41 8.53 59.28
CA PHE A 566 14.60 8.40 60.49
C PHE A 566 14.13 6.96 60.76
N PHE A 567 14.01 6.13 59.71
CA PHE A 567 13.64 4.72 59.82
C PHE A 567 14.72 3.81 59.23
N PRO A 568 15.85 3.61 59.92
CA PRO A 568 16.90 2.72 59.46
C PRO A 568 16.39 1.29 59.32
N TYR A 569 16.81 0.63 58.23
CA TYR A 569 16.44 -0.74 57.91
C TYR A 569 17.12 -1.70 58.89
N THR A 570 16.36 -2.28 59.83
CA THR A 570 16.82 -3.45 60.58
C THR A 570 16.59 -4.69 59.72
N HIS A 571 17.67 -5.26 59.17
CA HIS A 571 17.69 -6.64 58.67
C HIS A 571 17.24 -7.55 59.82
N ALA A 572 16.17 -8.30 59.62
CA ALA A 572 15.94 -9.51 60.40
C ALA A 572 16.61 -10.62 59.60
N ASP A 573 17.66 -11.21 60.16
CA ASP A 573 18.34 -12.37 59.61
C ASP A 573 17.33 -13.52 59.52
N ASN A 574 17.10 -13.99 58.30
CA ASN A 574 16.54 -15.32 58.03
C ASN A 574 17.71 -16.17 57.51
N ASP A 575 18.59 -16.54 58.43
CA ASP A 575 19.43 -17.72 58.25
C ASP A 575 18.56 -18.93 58.61
N ASP A 576 18.04 -19.62 57.60
CA ASP A 576 17.64 -21.02 57.74
C ASP A 576 17.92 -21.76 56.43
N VAL A 577 19.04 -22.49 56.47
CA VAL A 577 19.24 -23.85 55.96
C VAL A 577 18.95 -24.12 54.48
N ASN A 578 20.03 -24.33 53.72
CA ASN A 578 20.21 -25.57 52.97
C ASN A 578 21.72 -25.85 52.80
N ASP A 579 22.21 -26.69 53.71
CA ASP A 579 23.36 -27.57 53.47
C ASP A 579 23.01 -28.50 52.30
N ASP A 580 23.84 -28.52 51.27
CA ASP A 580 24.03 -29.71 50.43
C ASP A 580 25.51 -29.81 50.06
N ALA A 581 26.25 -30.42 50.98
CA ALA A 581 27.55 -31.04 50.72
C ALA A 581 27.35 -32.55 50.67
N ASN A 582 27.50 -33.15 49.49
CA ASN A 582 28.18 -34.42 49.23
C ASN A 582 28.09 -34.71 47.71
N ASP A 583 29.16 -34.56 46.94
CA ASP A 583 30.35 -35.43 46.86
C ASP A 583 30.03 -36.80 46.22
N SER A 584 30.43 -36.96 44.95
CA SER A 584 31.14 -38.17 44.49
C SER A 584 31.65 -38.01 43.05
N LYS A 585 32.98 -37.93 42.94
CA LYS A 585 33.80 -38.25 41.76
C LYS A 585 33.41 -39.59 41.12
N GLN A 586 33.48 -39.69 39.79
CA GLN A 586 34.35 -40.66 39.09
C GLN A 586 34.24 -40.60 37.54
N SER A 587 35.43 -40.62 36.93
CA SER A 587 35.83 -40.84 35.54
C SER A 587 35.76 -39.70 34.53
#